data_AF-B1M1N1-F1
#
_entry.id   AF-B1M1N1-F1
#
_cell.length_a   1.000
_cell.length_b   1.000
_cell.length_c   1.000
_cell.angle_alpha   90.00
_cell.angle_beta   90.00
_cell.angle_gamma   90.00
#
_symmetry.space_group_name_H-M   'P 1'
#
loop_
_entity.id
_entity.type
_entity.pdbx_description
1 polymer ?
#
loop_
_entity_poly.entity_id
_entity_poly.type
_entity_poly.pdbx_seq_one_letter_code
_entity_poly.pdbx_strand_id
1 'polypeptide(L)'
;MDILQFIANIVGSLAWPSVVAFVLYLVRHQLAALAKRVEEITFPGGGGAKFRDEVRDVQTKLENITESDPEAAGAKLPRIRNETPREKIRNRFADLENEMSLILAQLPLEVRRQPSDFIFYDLREFKSSFPLYDLYSRIRELNNMALYADEKALSENDAREFDELCATFLEAFKIQFEEFKKRLAKEPAGSE
;
A
#
# COMPACT_ATOMS: atom_id res chain seq x y z
N MET A 1 50.39 7.98 48.28
CA MET A 1 49.36 7.54 47.30
C MET A 1 50.02 7.46 45.96
N ASP A 2 49.88 6.33 45.27
CA ASP A 2 50.57 6.06 44.02
C ASP A 2 50.02 6.95 42.90
N ILE A 3 50.93 7.64 42.20
CA ILE A 3 50.62 8.46 41.02
C ILE A 3 49.88 7.63 39.96
N LEU A 4 50.12 6.32 39.90
CA LEU A 4 49.41 5.38 39.03
C LEU A 4 47.92 5.23 39.40
N GLN A 5 47.56 5.24 40.68
CA GLN A 5 46.15 5.18 41.10
C GLN A 5 45.41 6.47 40.78
N PHE A 6 46.10 7.62 40.82
CA PHE A 6 45.52 8.90 40.44
C PHE A 6 45.20 8.96 38.94
N ILE A 7 46.13 8.53 38.08
CA ILE A 7 45.93 8.47 36.63
C ILE A 7 44.81 7.47 36.28
N ALA A 8 44.77 6.31 36.93
CA ALA A 8 43.72 5.31 36.71
C ALA A 8 42.31 5.86 37.02
N ASN A 9 42.16 6.63 38.10
CA ASN A 9 40.87 7.24 38.47
C ASN A 9 40.44 8.36 37.50
N ILE A 10 41.39 9.16 37.00
CA ILE A 10 41.09 10.20 35.99
C ILE A 10 40.65 9.55 34.68
N VAL A 11 41.39 8.55 34.20
CA VAL A 11 41.07 7.83 32.95
C VAL A 11 39.73 7.10 33.07
N GLY A 12 39.44 6.51 34.23
CA GLY A 12 38.14 5.88 34.51
C GLY A 12 36.96 6.86 34.41
N SER A 13 37.09 8.07 34.95
CA SER A 13 36.04 9.09 34.86
C SER A 13 35.87 9.72 33.47
N LEU A 14 36.92 9.75 32.65
CA LEU A 14 36.88 10.31 31.29
C LEU A 14 36.41 9.31 30.23
N ALA A 15 36.53 8.01 30.53
CA ALA A 15 36.12 6.95 29.63
C ALA A 15 34.60 7.00 29.36
N TRP A 16 33.79 7.25 30.40
CA TRP A 16 32.33 7.26 30.25
C TRP A 16 31.80 8.39 29.34
N PRO A 17 32.17 9.67 29.52
CA PRO A 17 31.77 10.74 28.61
C PRO A 17 32.26 10.50 27.17
N SER A 18 33.44 9.91 27.01
CA SER A 18 33.99 9.58 25.69
C SER A 18 33.17 8.49 24.99
N VAL A 19 32.75 7.46 25.73
CA VAL A 19 31.86 6.41 25.20
C VAL A 19 30.50 7.00 24.84
N VAL A 20 29.92 7.85 25.68
CA VAL A 20 28.64 8.51 25.38
C VAL A 20 28.76 9.39 24.12
N ALA A 21 29.82 10.18 24.00
CA ALA A 21 30.08 11.00 22.82
C ALA A 21 30.26 10.14 21.56
N PHE A 22 30.96 9.02 21.67
CA PHE A 22 31.17 8.10 20.57
C PHE A 22 29.86 7.39 20.15
N VAL A 23 29.03 6.97 21.10
CA VAL A 23 27.71 6.39 20.83
C VAL A 23 26.79 7.43 20.18
N LEU A 24 26.74 8.65 20.70
CA LEU A 24 25.97 9.74 20.08
C LEU A 24 26.46 10.03 18.66
N TYR A 25 27.77 10.00 18.44
CA TYR A 25 28.36 10.19 17.12
C TYR A 25 27.98 9.07 16.13
N LEU A 26 27.99 7.80 16.57
CA LEU A 26 27.55 6.66 15.76
C LEU A 26 26.06 6.74 15.41
N VAL A 27 25.24 7.14 16.37
CA VAL A 27 23.78 7.12 16.25
C VAL A 27 23.24 8.39 15.57
N ARG A 28 24.04 9.47 15.45
CA ARG A 28 23.61 10.75 14.85
C ARG A 28 23.02 10.60 13.45
N HIS A 29 23.57 9.71 12.63
CA HIS A 29 23.10 9.50 11.26
C HIS A 29 21.75 8.76 11.23
N GLN A 30 21.53 7.82 12.16
CA GLN A 30 20.26 7.11 12.26
C GLN A 30 19.17 8.01 12.85
N LEU A 31 19.50 8.84 13.85
CA LEU A 31 18.57 9.80 14.43
C LEU A 31 18.15 10.88 13.43
N ALA A 32 19.03 11.35 12.56
CA ALA A 32 18.66 12.32 11.52
C ALA A 32 17.67 11.71 10.51
N ALA A 33 17.87 10.45 10.10
CA ALA A 33 16.94 9.76 9.21
C ALA A 33 15.58 9.47 9.88
N LEU A 34 15.59 9.11 11.16
CA LEU A 34 14.38 8.88 11.95
C LEU A 34 13.63 10.18 12.24
N ALA A 35 14.33 11.26 12.58
CA ALA A 35 13.73 12.57 12.83
C ALA A 35 12.95 13.05 11.61
N LYS A 36 13.52 12.91 10.41
CA LYS A 36 12.83 13.26 9.16
C LYS A 36 11.56 12.43 8.93
N ARG A 37 11.60 11.13 9.24
CA ARG A 37 10.42 10.23 9.15
C ARG A 37 9.37 10.54 10.21
N VAL A 38 9.78 10.87 11.43
CA VAL A 38 8.88 11.24 12.52
C VAL A 38 8.22 12.59 12.23
N GLU A 39 8.99 13.56 11.75
CA GLU A 39 8.50 14.87 11.33
C GLU A 39 7.44 14.73 10.23
N GLU A 40 7.69 13.89 9.21
CA GLU A 40 6.73 13.57 8.16
C GLU A 40 5.45 12.86 8.66
N ILE A 41 5.49 12.17 9.81
CA ILE A 41 4.34 11.49 10.42
C ILE A 41 3.56 12.41 11.38
N THR A 42 4.25 13.35 12.05
CA THR A 42 3.64 14.20 13.10
C THR A 42 3.04 15.51 12.61
N PHE A 43 3.25 15.93 11.35
CA PHE A 43 2.54 17.09 10.84
C PHE A 43 1.04 16.77 10.66
N PRO A 44 0.11 17.52 11.28
CA PRO A 44 -1.36 17.30 11.23
C PRO A 44 -1.99 17.58 9.84
N GLY A 45 -1.23 17.40 8.77
CA GLY A 45 -1.64 17.45 7.36
C GLY A 45 -0.71 16.66 6.42
N GLY A 46 0.35 16.03 6.93
CA GLY A 46 1.35 15.30 6.12
C GLY A 46 0.81 13.98 5.55
N GLY A 47 -0.04 13.28 6.30
CA GLY A 47 -0.69 12.05 5.81
C GLY A 47 -1.63 12.29 4.63
N GLY A 48 -2.41 13.38 4.68
CA GLY A 48 -3.34 13.74 3.60
C GLY A 48 -2.64 14.25 2.34
N ALA A 49 -1.55 15.02 2.49
CA ALA A 49 -0.75 15.46 1.35
C ALA A 49 -0.08 14.29 0.63
N LYS A 50 0.55 13.37 1.38
CA LYS A 50 1.13 12.15 0.80
C LYS A 50 0.06 11.29 0.13
N PHE A 51 -1.09 11.08 0.78
CA PHE A 51 -2.18 10.30 0.17
C PHE A 51 -2.54 10.81 -1.23
N ARG A 52 -2.69 12.13 -1.43
CA ARG A 52 -2.98 12.72 -2.74
C ARG A 52 -1.90 12.47 -3.77
N ASP A 53 -0.64 12.70 -3.39
CA ASP A 53 0.49 12.48 -4.29
C ASP A 53 0.56 11.00 -4.69
N GLU A 54 0.36 10.10 -3.73
CA GLU A 54 0.38 8.66 -3.95
C GLU A 54 -0.80 8.17 -4.82
N VAL A 55 -2.01 8.71 -4.66
CA VAL A 55 -3.16 8.36 -5.51
C VAL A 55 -2.93 8.82 -6.95
N ARG A 56 -2.41 10.03 -7.15
CA ARG A 56 -2.09 10.56 -8.48
C ARG A 56 -1.03 9.75 -9.20
N ASP A 57 0.06 9.40 -8.51
CA ASP A 57 1.13 8.57 -9.08
C ASP A 57 0.60 7.21 -9.57
N VAL A 58 -0.39 6.67 -8.86
CA VAL A 58 -0.99 5.39 -9.18
C VAL A 58 -1.96 5.51 -10.35
N GLN A 59 -2.79 6.55 -10.40
CA GLN A 59 -3.64 6.85 -11.55
C GLN A 59 -2.80 6.99 -12.83
N THR A 60 -1.69 7.73 -12.80
CA THR A 60 -0.82 7.88 -13.97
C THR A 60 -0.20 6.54 -14.41
N LYS A 61 0.19 5.67 -13.47
CA LYS A 61 0.67 4.32 -13.82
C LYS A 61 -0.42 3.47 -14.47
N LEU A 62 -1.67 3.67 -14.07
CA LEU A 62 -2.82 2.92 -14.55
C LEU A 62 -3.28 3.39 -15.94
N GLU A 63 -3.25 4.68 -16.22
CA GLU A 63 -3.49 5.25 -17.55
C GLU A 63 -2.54 4.65 -18.59
N ASN A 64 -1.26 4.45 -18.25
CA ASN A 64 -0.27 3.80 -19.13
C ASN A 64 -0.58 2.31 -19.42
N ILE A 65 -1.36 1.64 -18.56
CA ILE A 65 -1.76 0.24 -18.75
C ILE A 65 -3.08 0.15 -19.55
N THR A 66 -3.91 1.19 -19.48
CA THR A 66 -5.31 1.17 -19.93
C THR A 66 -5.49 1.89 -21.27
N GLU A 67 -4.42 2.17 -22.02
CA GLU A 67 -4.43 2.86 -23.31
C GLU A 67 -5.07 2.04 -24.47
N SER A 68 -6.08 1.19 -24.20
CA SER A 68 -6.68 0.27 -25.17
C SER A 68 -8.21 0.07 -25.12
N ASP A 69 -9.01 0.79 -24.31
CA ASP A 69 -10.45 0.94 -24.62
C ASP A 69 -11.13 2.01 -23.74
N PRO A 70 -11.62 3.14 -24.30
CA PRO A 70 -12.22 4.23 -23.54
C PRO A 70 -13.75 4.14 -23.49
N GLU A 71 -14.33 3.02 -23.04
CA GLU A 71 -15.80 2.91 -23.01
C GLU A 71 -16.37 2.00 -21.92
N ALA A 72 -16.13 2.30 -20.63
CA ALA A 72 -16.97 1.77 -19.53
C ALA A 72 -16.79 2.54 -18.21
N ALA A 73 -17.52 3.64 -18.01
CA ALA A 73 -17.63 4.28 -16.69
C ALA A 73 -19.06 4.75 -16.44
N GLY A 74 -19.95 3.80 -16.15
CA GLY A 74 -21.35 4.05 -15.79
C GLY A 74 -21.77 3.23 -14.56
N ALA A 75 -20.94 3.21 -13.51
CA ALA A 75 -21.28 2.52 -12.28
C ALA A 75 -22.29 3.35 -11.46
N LYS A 76 -23.41 2.73 -11.08
CA LYS A 76 -24.45 3.34 -10.23
C LYS A 76 -23.88 3.60 -8.84
N LEU A 77 -23.66 4.87 -8.50
CA LEU A 77 -23.21 5.28 -7.17
C LEU A 77 -24.26 4.92 -6.09
N PRO A 78 -23.88 4.20 -5.02
CA PRO A 78 -24.77 3.89 -3.91
C PRO A 78 -25.20 5.16 -3.14
N ARG A 79 -26.37 5.07 -2.51
CA ARG A 79 -27.04 6.19 -1.81
C ARG A 79 -26.17 6.77 -0.70
N ILE A 80 -25.85 8.06 -0.84
CA ILE A 80 -25.02 8.86 0.05
C ILE A 80 -25.69 8.94 1.44
N ARG A 81 -25.20 8.14 2.40
CA ARG A 81 -25.26 8.51 3.81
C ARG A 81 -24.20 9.59 4.05
N ASN A 82 -24.36 10.40 5.10
CA ASN A 82 -23.34 11.35 5.56
C ASN A 82 -22.16 10.60 6.17
N GLU A 83 -21.47 9.80 5.36
CA GLU A 83 -20.27 9.06 5.71
C GLU A 83 -19.08 10.00 5.61
N THR A 84 -18.17 9.88 6.57
CA THR A 84 -16.90 10.61 6.55
C THR A 84 -16.05 10.14 5.36
N PRO A 85 -15.15 10.97 4.79
CA PRO A 85 -14.27 10.55 3.69
C PRO A 85 -13.49 9.26 3.99
N ARG A 86 -13.07 9.10 5.25
CA ARG A 86 -12.41 7.89 5.76
C ARG A 86 -13.29 6.65 5.67
N GLU A 87 -14.56 6.76 6.07
CA GLU A 87 -15.52 5.65 5.95
C GLU A 87 -15.79 5.30 4.49
N LYS A 88 -15.90 6.30 3.60
CA LYS A 88 -16.06 6.08 2.17
C LYS A 88 -14.89 5.28 1.58
N ILE A 89 -13.65 5.65 1.89
CA ILE A 89 -12.45 4.92 1.44
C ILE A 89 -12.48 3.48 1.96
N ARG A 90 -12.76 3.29 3.25
CA ARG A 90 -12.82 1.97 3.87
C ARG A 90 -13.92 1.09 3.25
N ASN A 91 -15.12 1.63 3.11
CA ASN A 91 -16.26 0.92 2.55
C ASN A 91 -15.97 0.56 1.10
N ARG A 92 -15.39 1.49 0.33
CA ARG A 92 -15.05 1.24 -1.07
C ARG A 92 -13.98 0.16 -1.23
N PHE A 93 -12.97 0.14 -0.36
CA PHE A 93 -11.97 -0.93 -0.36
C PHE A 93 -12.61 -2.30 -0.05
N ALA A 94 -13.52 -2.35 0.93
CA ALA A 94 -14.26 -3.59 1.24
C ALA A 94 -15.14 -4.04 0.06
N ASP A 95 -15.81 -3.10 -0.62
CA ASP A 95 -16.59 -3.39 -1.82
C ASP A 95 -15.69 -3.94 -2.94
N LEU A 96 -14.51 -3.37 -3.16
CA LEU A 96 -13.54 -3.88 -4.12
C LEU A 96 -13.16 -5.34 -3.82
N GLU A 97 -12.82 -5.67 -2.58
CA GLU A 97 -12.46 -7.05 -2.19
C GLU A 97 -13.64 -8.02 -2.35
N ASN A 98 -14.86 -7.57 -2.06
CA ASN A 98 -16.08 -8.35 -2.27
C ASN A 98 -16.31 -8.60 -3.77
N GLU A 99 -16.20 -7.58 -4.61
CA GLU A 99 -16.35 -7.70 -6.07
C GLU A 99 -15.32 -8.65 -6.66
N MET A 100 -14.05 -8.56 -6.24
CA MET A 100 -13.02 -9.52 -6.62
C MET A 100 -13.34 -10.93 -6.16
N SER A 101 -13.82 -11.11 -4.93
CA SER A 101 -14.21 -12.42 -4.40
C SER A 101 -15.34 -13.05 -5.23
N LEU A 102 -16.31 -12.26 -5.69
CA LEU A 102 -17.38 -12.72 -6.59
C LEU A 102 -16.84 -13.15 -7.95
N ILE A 103 -15.85 -12.44 -8.49
CA ILE A 103 -15.17 -12.82 -9.73
C ILE A 103 -14.43 -14.15 -9.54
N LEU A 104 -13.66 -14.29 -8.46
CA LEU A 104 -12.91 -15.51 -8.14
C LEU A 104 -13.81 -16.71 -7.85
N ALA A 105 -15.03 -16.49 -7.35
CA ALA A 105 -16.01 -17.55 -7.16
C ALA A 105 -16.40 -18.27 -8.46
N GLN A 106 -16.08 -17.72 -9.63
CA GLN A 106 -16.26 -18.40 -10.93
C GLN A 106 -15.24 -19.50 -11.19
N LEU A 107 -14.12 -19.54 -10.45
CA LEU A 107 -13.11 -20.60 -10.58
C LEU A 107 -13.59 -21.92 -9.93
N PRO A 108 -12.99 -23.07 -10.30
CA PRO A 108 -13.16 -24.34 -9.58
C PRO A 108 -12.75 -24.21 -8.11
N LEU A 109 -13.41 -24.96 -7.21
CA LEU A 109 -13.21 -24.85 -5.76
C LEU A 109 -11.76 -25.11 -5.33
N GLU A 110 -11.04 -25.94 -6.09
CA GLU A 110 -9.65 -26.35 -5.85
C GLU A 110 -8.67 -25.19 -6.06
N VAL A 111 -9.04 -24.20 -6.88
CA VAL A 111 -8.19 -23.06 -7.26
C VAL A 111 -8.68 -21.75 -6.62
N ARG A 112 -9.82 -21.76 -5.93
CA ARG A 112 -10.34 -20.56 -5.27
C ARG A 112 -9.44 -20.16 -4.10
N ARG A 113 -9.02 -18.90 -4.12
CA ARG A 113 -8.27 -18.26 -3.03
C ARG A 113 -8.93 -16.95 -2.62
N GLN A 114 -8.43 -16.37 -1.53
CA GLN A 114 -8.76 -14.98 -1.20
C GLN A 114 -8.21 -14.03 -2.28
N PRO A 115 -8.86 -12.87 -2.51
CA PRO A 115 -8.42 -11.89 -3.51
C PRO A 115 -6.95 -11.52 -3.47
N SER A 116 -6.42 -11.29 -2.26
CA SER A 116 -5.00 -11.04 -2.03
C SER A 116 -4.16 -12.22 -2.53
N ASP A 117 -4.33 -13.40 -1.95
CA ASP A 117 -3.56 -14.60 -2.29
C ASP A 117 -3.58 -14.91 -3.79
N PHE A 118 -4.75 -14.74 -4.43
CA PHE A 118 -4.87 -14.93 -5.88
C PHE A 118 -3.97 -13.97 -6.67
N ILE A 119 -3.96 -12.68 -6.30
CA ILE A 119 -3.06 -11.69 -6.93
C ILE A 119 -1.59 -12.06 -6.69
N PHE A 120 -1.25 -12.41 -5.44
CA PHE A 120 0.14 -12.66 -5.02
C PHE A 120 0.75 -13.92 -5.64
N TYR A 121 -0.03 -14.99 -5.76
CA TYR A 121 0.47 -16.30 -6.16
C TYR A 121 0.06 -16.67 -7.57
N ASP A 122 -1.22 -16.60 -7.90
CA ASP A 122 -1.73 -17.15 -9.15
C ASP A 122 -1.58 -16.17 -10.31
N LEU A 123 -1.87 -14.88 -10.09
CA LEU A 123 -1.65 -13.85 -11.10
C LEU A 123 -0.18 -13.52 -11.27
N ARG A 124 0.64 -13.46 -10.20
CA ARG A 124 2.05 -13.03 -10.31
C ARG A 124 2.88 -13.84 -11.31
N GLU A 125 2.57 -15.13 -11.49
CA GLU A 125 3.25 -15.99 -12.46
C GLU A 125 2.90 -15.64 -13.92
N PHE A 126 1.78 -14.93 -14.14
CA PHE A 126 1.50 -14.28 -15.41
C PHE A 126 2.39 -13.05 -15.60
N LYS A 127 3.38 -13.13 -16.49
CA LYS A 127 4.32 -12.01 -16.78
C LYS A 127 3.65 -10.67 -17.14
N SER A 128 2.38 -10.66 -17.57
CA SER A 128 1.58 -9.45 -17.86
C SER A 128 0.92 -8.82 -16.64
N SER A 129 0.84 -9.52 -15.51
CA SER A 129 0.08 -9.10 -14.32
C SER A 129 0.89 -8.29 -13.31
N PHE A 130 2.21 -8.18 -13.49
CA PHE A 130 3.11 -7.47 -12.57
C PHE A 130 2.59 -6.07 -12.18
N PRO A 131 2.00 -5.28 -13.10
CA PRO A 131 1.45 -3.98 -12.74
C PRO A 131 0.21 -4.05 -11.82
N LEU A 132 -0.64 -5.08 -11.93
CA LEU A 132 -1.82 -5.24 -11.06
C LEU A 132 -1.43 -5.55 -9.62
N TYR A 133 -0.35 -6.32 -9.44
CA TYR A 133 0.17 -6.63 -8.13
C TYR A 133 0.59 -5.36 -7.37
N ASP A 134 1.44 -4.54 -8.00
CA ASP A 134 1.92 -3.29 -7.40
C ASP A 134 0.75 -2.34 -7.11
N LEU A 135 -0.21 -2.30 -8.02
CA LEU A 135 -1.42 -1.47 -7.91
C LEU A 135 -2.31 -1.89 -6.73
N TYR A 136 -2.58 -3.19 -6.57
CA TYR A 136 -3.37 -3.69 -5.45
C TYR A 136 -2.65 -3.48 -4.11
N SER A 137 -1.34 -3.74 -4.05
CA SER A 137 -0.54 -3.47 -2.84
C SER A 137 -0.65 -2.00 -2.44
N ARG A 138 -0.61 -1.10 -3.43
CA ARG A 138 -0.71 0.33 -3.21
C ARG A 138 -2.10 0.78 -2.77
N ILE A 139 -3.17 0.23 -3.35
CA ILE A 139 -4.55 0.47 -2.89
C ILE A 139 -4.70 0.05 -1.43
N ARG A 140 -4.13 -1.09 -1.05
CA ARG A 140 -4.15 -1.57 0.34
C ARG A 140 -3.37 -0.65 1.29
N GLU A 141 -2.21 -0.16 0.87
CA GLU A 141 -1.45 0.85 1.62
C GLU A 141 -2.25 2.14 1.82
N LEU A 142 -2.87 2.66 0.76
CA LEU A 142 -3.72 3.86 0.80
C LEU A 142 -4.92 3.68 1.75
N ASN A 143 -5.61 2.53 1.69
CA ASN A 143 -6.65 2.20 2.65
C ASN A 143 -6.12 2.18 4.10
N ASN A 144 -4.97 1.55 4.34
CA ASN A 144 -4.35 1.55 5.67
C ASN A 144 -3.99 2.97 6.12
N MET A 145 -3.44 3.82 5.24
CA MET A 145 -3.14 5.21 5.57
C MET A 145 -4.42 5.98 5.94
N ALA A 146 -5.51 5.79 5.18
CA ALA A 146 -6.79 6.43 5.47
C ALA A 146 -7.38 5.99 6.82
N LEU A 147 -7.21 4.73 7.21
CA LEU A 147 -7.67 4.21 8.51
C LEU A 147 -6.97 4.90 9.70
N TYR A 148 -5.69 5.25 9.56
CA TYR A 148 -4.90 5.89 10.62
C TYR A 148 -4.80 7.42 10.48
N ALA A 149 -5.29 7.99 9.38
CA ALA A 149 -5.28 9.43 9.16
C ALA A 149 -6.27 10.16 10.09
N ASP A 150 -5.91 11.39 10.47
CA ASP A 150 -6.86 12.31 11.11
C ASP A 150 -8.04 12.55 10.17
N GLU A 151 -9.25 12.61 10.72
CA GLU A 151 -10.50 12.78 9.98
C GLU A 151 -10.50 14.06 9.15
N LYS A 152 -9.85 15.11 9.67
CA LYS A 152 -9.73 16.41 9.00
C LYS A 152 -8.67 16.44 7.90
N ALA A 153 -7.77 15.45 7.88
CA ALA A 153 -6.70 15.37 6.89
C ALA A 153 -7.18 14.83 5.54
N LEU A 154 -8.29 14.08 5.54
CA LEU A 154 -8.90 13.51 4.34
C LEU A 154 -10.04 14.41 3.85
N SER A 155 -10.01 14.70 2.56
CA SER A 155 -11.06 15.46 1.88
C SER A 155 -11.99 14.55 1.08
N GLU A 156 -13.17 15.07 0.75
CA GLU A 156 -14.11 14.39 -0.15
C GLU A 156 -13.51 14.09 -1.54
N ASN A 157 -12.59 14.94 -1.99
CA ASN A 157 -11.88 14.70 -3.24
C ASN A 157 -11.00 13.45 -3.16
N ASP A 158 -10.34 13.23 -2.03
CA ASP A 158 -9.45 12.07 -1.83
C ASP A 158 -10.25 10.76 -1.83
N ALA A 159 -11.46 10.77 -1.25
CA ALA A 159 -12.36 9.63 -1.31
C ALA A 159 -12.84 9.33 -2.73
N ARG A 160 -13.13 10.37 -3.53
CA ARG A 160 -13.50 10.23 -4.95
C ARG A 160 -12.35 9.69 -5.80
N GLU A 161 -11.14 10.23 -5.65
CA GLU A 161 -9.97 9.76 -6.40
C GLU A 161 -9.65 8.29 -6.05
N PHE A 162 -9.82 7.91 -4.77
CA PHE A 162 -9.69 6.51 -4.34
C PHE A 162 -10.78 5.59 -4.92
N ASP A 163 -12.02 6.08 -5.05
CA ASP A 163 -13.13 5.36 -5.68
C ASP A 163 -12.85 5.08 -7.16
N GLU A 164 -12.42 6.11 -7.90
CA GLU A 164 -11.99 6.01 -9.30
C GLU A 164 -10.85 5.00 -9.44
N LEU A 165 -9.84 5.08 -8.56
CA LEU A 165 -8.72 4.15 -8.53
C LEU A 165 -9.17 2.69 -8.34
N CYS A 166 -10.09 2.44 -7.40
CA CYS A 166 -10.64 1.10 -7.16
C CYS A 166 -11.43 0.60 -8.37
N ALA A 167 -12.23 1.46 -9.01
CA ALA A 167 -13.01 1.11 -10.19
C ALA A 167 -12.10 0.71 -11.36
N THR A 168 -11.08 1.52 -11.67
CA THR A 168 -10.16 1.24 -12.77
C THR A 168 -9.31 -0.01 -12.50
N PHE A 169 -8.85 -0.21 -11.26
CA PHE A 169 -8.16 -1.45 -10.88
C PHE A 169 -9.05 -2.69 -11.09
N LEU A 170 -10.33 -2.62 -10.73
CA LEU A 170 -11.25 -3.74 -10.87
C LEU A 170 -11.48 -4.11 -12.35
N GLU A 171 -11.56 -3.13 -13.24
CA GLU A 171 -11.67 -3.40 -14.68
C GLU A 171 -10.40 -4.09 -15.23
N ALA A 172 -9.21 -3.58 -14.86
CA ALA A 172 -7.96 -4.22 -15.23
C ALA A 172 -7.84 -5.66 -14.66
N PHE A 173 -8.32 -5.88 -13.43
CA PHE A 173 -8.40 -7.20 -12.81
C PHE A 173 -9.32 -8.15 -13.57
N LYS A 174 -10.51 -7.71 -14.00
CA LYS A 174 -11.43 -8.53 -14.81
C LYS A 174 -10.79 -8.97 -16.13
N ILE A 175 -10.10 -8.07 -16.82
CA ILE A 175 -9.42 -8.38 -18.09
C ILE A 175 -8.38 -9.48 -17.87
N GLN A 176 -7.48 -9.30 -16.90
CA GLN A 176 -6.44 -10.28 -16.59
C GLN A 176 -7.03 -11.61 -16.06
N PHE A 177 -8.13 -11.55 -15.32
CA PHE A 177 -8.83 -12.74 -14.83
C PHE A 177 -9.42 -13.59 -15.97
N GLU A 178 -10.00 -12.97 -16.99
CA GLU A 178 -10.51 -13.70 -18.17
C GLU A 178 -9.37 -14.32 -19.00
N GLU A 179 -8.21 -13.64 -19.09
CA GLU A 179 -7.01 -14.23 -19.69
C GLU A 179 -6.50 -15.44 -18.90
N PHE A 180 -6.50 -15.34 -17.57
CA PHE A 180 -6.16 -16.43 -16.66
C PHE A 180 -7.09 -17.64 -16.85
N LYS A 181 -8.41 -17.42 -16.86
CA LYS A 181 -9.41 -18.48 -17.14
C LYS A 181 -9.19 -19.18 -18.48
N LYS A 182 -8.90 -18.41 -19.54
CA LYS A 182 -8.62 -18.99 -20.88
C LYS A 182 -7.39 -19.90 -20.87
N ARG A 183 -6.39 -19.64 -20.03
CA ARG A 183 -5.21 -20.51 -19.91
C ARG A 183 -5.49 -21.76 -19.09
N LEU A 184 -6.20 -21.63 -17.96
CA LEU A 184 -6.64 -22.80 -17.19
C LEU A 184 -7.43 -23.80 -18.06
N ALA A 185 -8.25 -23.31 -18.99
CA ALA A 185 -8.96 -24.17 -19.94
C ALA A 185 -8.06 -24.82 -21.00
N LYS A 186 -6.89 -24.23 -21.30
CA LYS A 186 -5.92 -24.73 -22.30
C LYS A 186 -4.88 -25.68 -21.72
N GLU A 187 -4.71 -25.71 -20.40
CA GLU A 187 -3.87 -26.67 -19.69
C GLU A 187 -4.77 -27.76 -19.07
N PRO A 188 -5.39 -28.65 -19.86
CA PRO A 188 -6.15 -29.75 -19.28
C PRO A 188 -5.17 -30.72 -18.62
N ALA A 189 -5.13 -30.69 -17.28
CA ALA A 189 -4.76 -31.77 -16.35
C ALA A 189 -3.94 -32.92 -16.96
N GLY A 190 -2.74 -32.61 -17.49
CA GLY A 190 -2.00 -33.51 -18.36
C GLY A 190 -0.51 -33.25 -18.28
N SER A 191 0.06 -33.32 -17.08
CA SER A 191 1.48 -33.59 -16.85
C SER A 191 1.76 -33.98 -15.40
N GLU A 192 1.08 -35.04 -14.93
CA GLU A 192 1.63 -35.94 -13.91
C GLU A 192 1.34 -37.39 -14.31
#